data_AF-A0A538S4Z4-F1
#
_entry.id   AF-A0A538S4Z4-F1
#
_cell.length_a   1.000
_cell.length_b   1.000
_cell.length_c   1.000
_cell.angle_alpha   90.00
_cell.angle_beta   90.00
_cell.angle_gamma   90.00
#
_symmetry.space_group_name_H-M   'P 1'
#
loop_
_entity.id
_entity.type
_entity.pdbx_description
1 polymer ?
#
loop_
_entity_poly.entity_id
_entity_poly.type
_entity_poly.pdbx_seq_one_letter_code
_entity_poly.pdbx_strand_id
1 'polypeptide(L)'
;MGARTLGMLIACLYMVALLAIWVDQGSRTTFALEPDGRSSADAGDHFQIALETALAALKHDSTAKESITEGVISGRLTLLEGAARFLALHAQRPANSYCAPQTGLFPGGSEGERLCWEIIQWVEMDLREDPRRDRVVGRLVMELHEILARHGTVRLPEDAPVLLRHRQDP
;
A
#
# COMPACT_ATOMS: atom_id res chain seq x y z
N MET A 1 -0.53 -38.73 -5.63
CA MET A 1 0.23 -37.55 -5.13
C MET A 1 0.87 -36.71 -6.25
N GLY A 2 0.35 -36.68 -7.49
CA GLY A 2 1.04 -36.01 -8.63
C GLY A 2 0.38 -34.75 -9.22
N ALA A 3 -0.87 -34.43 -8.87
CA ALA A 3 -1.61 -33.36 -9.55
C ALA A 3 -1.41 -31.95 -8.92
N ARG A 4 -1.08 -31.89 -7.62
CA ARG A 4 -0.96 -30.62 -6.89
C ARG A 4 0.37 -29.91 -7.10
N THR A 5 1.44 -30.66 -7.31
CA THR A 5 2.79 -30.13 -7.55
C THR A 5 2.92 -29.52 -8.95
N LEU A 6 2.23 -30.08 -9.94
CA LEU A 6 2.25 -29.56 -11.32
C LEU A 6 1.59 -28.17 -11.41
N GLY A 7 0.48 -27.95 -10.71
CA GLY A 7 -0.22 -26.65 -10.72
C GLY A 7 0.61 -25.51 -10.11
N MET A 8 1.39 -25.80 -9.06
CA MET A 8 2.22 -24.79 -8.38
C MET A 8 3.41 -24.36 -9.25
N LEU A 9 4.02 -25.28 -10.00
CA LEU A 9 5.12 -24.97 -10.91
C LEU A 9 4.65 -24.09 -12.09
N ILE A 10 3.47 -24.36 -12.62
CA ILE A 10 2.89 -23.54 -13.71
C ILE A 10 2.62 -22.11 -13.22
N ALA A 11 2.05 -21.93 -12.03
CA ALA A 11 1.81 -20.61 -11.46
C ALA A 11 3.12 -19.83 -11.23
N CYS A 12 4.18 -20.50 -10.73
CA CYS A 12 5.50 -19.87 -10.58
C CYS A 12 6.10 -19.42 -11.92
N LEU A 13 5.99 -20.24 -12.98
CA LEU A 13 6.50 -19.88 -14.30
C LEU A 13 5.76 -18.67 -14.88
N TYR A 14 4.45 -18.59 -14.69
CA TYR A 14 3.65 -17.43 -15.12
C TYR A 14 4.05 -16.14 -14.37
N MET A 15 4.29 -16.22 -13.05
CA MET A 15 4.73 -15.08 -12.26
C MET A 15 6.11 -14.56 -12.70
N VAL A 16 7.07 -15.46 -12.96
CA VAL A 16 8.40 -15.06 -13.44
C VAL A 16 8.32 -14.44 -14.84
N ALA A 17 7.49 -14.98 -15.73
CA ALA A 17 7.30 -14.43 -17.07
C ALA A 17 6.68 -13.02 -17.04
N LEU A 18 5.67 -12.79 -16.19
CA LEU A 18 5.07 -11.46 -16.04
C LEU A 18 6.04 -10.43 -15.46
N LEU A 19 6.88 -10.83 -14.50
CA LEU A 19 7.93 -9.96 -13.96
C LEU A 19 8.96 -9.59 -15.04
N ALA A 20 9.37 -10.53 -15.89
CA ALA A 20 10.32 -10.26 -16.97
C ALA A 20 9.74 -9.27 -18.01
N ILE A 21 8.44 -9.40 -18.34
CA ILE A 21 7.76 -8.49 -19.27
C ILE A 21 7.67 -7.07 -18.69
N TRP A 22 7.38 -6.94 -17.39
CA TRP A 22 7.35 -5.65 -16.71
C TRP A 22 8.73 -4.97 -16.66
N VAL A 23 9.81 -5.75 -16.48
CA VAL A 23 11.18 -5.23 -16.48
C VAL A 23 11.61 -4.75 -17.88
N ASP A 24 11.21 -5.46 -18.94
CA ASP A 24 11.60 -5.10 -20.32
C ASP A 24 10.82 -3.88 -20.87
N GLN A 25 9.55 -3.69 -20.46
CA GLN A 25 8.75 -2.53 -20.90
C GLN A 25 9.25 -1.18 -20.34
N GLY A 26 10.05 -1.18 -19.27
CA GLY A 26 10.54 0.06 -18.64
C GLY A 26 11.77 0.72 -19.31
N SER A 27 12.47 0.03 -20.21
CA SER A 27 13.86 0.44 -20.58
C SER A 27 14.08 0.91 -22.03
N ARG A 28 13.03 1.17 -22.83
CA ARG A 28 13.19 1.60 -24.24
C ARG A 28 12.68 3.00 -24.54
N THR A 29 13.09 3.98 -23.74
CA THR A 29 13.19 5.37 -24.21
C THR A 29 14.65 5.69 -24.43
N THR A 30 15.15 5.40 -25.63
CA THR A 30 16.41 5.91 -26.15
C THR A 30 16.28 7.42 -26.34
N PHE A 31 16.61 8.18 -25.29
CA PHE A 31 16.81 9.61 -25.38
C PHE A 31 18.18 9.88 -26.01
N ALA A 32 18.18 10.41 -27.23
CA ALA A 32 19.34 11.11 -27.78
C ALA A 32 19.51 12.43 -27.00
N LEU A 33 20.30 12.38 -25.93
CA LEU A 33 20.68 13.56 -25.15
C LEU A 33 21.92 14.18 -25.79
N GLU A 34 21.75 15.38 -26.35
CA GLU A 34 22.88 16.30 -26.52
C GLU A 34 23.46 16.63 -25.14
N PRO A 35 24.78 16.52 -24.94
CA PRO A 35 25.42 16.86 -23.68
C PRO A 35 25.61 18.38 -23.62
N ASP A 36 24.55 19.11 -23.25
CA ASP A 36 24.74 20.46 -22.72
C ASP A 36 25.61 20.35 -21.46
N GLY A 37 26.80 20.97 -21.50
CA GLY A 37 27.84 20.91 -20.48
C GLY A 37 27.49 21.52 -19.11
N ARG A 38 26.24 21.43 -18.67
CA ARG A 38 25.85 21.60 -17.27
C ARG A 38 26.49 20.48 -16.46
N SER A 39 27.43 20.88 -15.61
CA SER A 39 28.19 20.06 -14.68
C SER A 39 27.36 18.90 -14.10
N SER A 40 27.78 17.66 -14.39
CA SER A 40 27.12 16.45 -13.90
C SER A 40 27.14 16.29 -12.37
N ALA A 41 27.87 17.16 -11.67
CA ALA A 41 27.93 17.16 -10.20
C ALA A 41 26.60 17.58 -9.56
N ASP A 42 25.86 18.53 -10.16
CA ASP A 42 24.62 19.08 -9.57
C ASP A 42 23.44 18.10 -9.63
N ALA A 43 23.42 17.23 -10.64
CA ALA A 43 22.36 16.23 -10.80
C ALA A 43 22.45 15.09 -9.75
N GLY A 44 23.67 14.79 -9.27
CA GLY A 44 23.90 13.74 -8.27
C GLY A 44 23.31 14.11 -6.90
N ASP A 45 23.53 15.35 -6.46
CA ASP A 45 23.08 15.83 -5.16
C ASP A 45 21.55 15.90 -5.08
N HIS A 46 20.88 16.37 -6.15
CA HIS A 46 19.41 16.40 -6.21
C HIS A 46 18.78 15.01 -6.15
N PHE A 47 19.36 14.01 -6.83
CA PHE A 47 18.84 12.64 -6.80
C PHE A 47 19.00 12.01 -5.41
N GLN A 48 20.15 12.21 -4.77
CA GLN A 48 20.41 11.70 -3.42
C GLN A 48 19.42 12.30 -2.40
N ILE A 49 19.22 13.63 -2.44
CA ILE A 49 18.26 14.32 -1.57
C ILE A 49 16.83 13.79 -1.79
N ALA A 50 16.43 13.58 -3.04
CA ALA A 50 15.11 13.02 -3.36
C ALA A 50 14.94 11.59 -2.83
N LEU A 51 15.97 10.75 -2.95
CA LEU A 51 15.96 9.37 -2.47
C LEU A 51 15.88 9.30 -0.94
N GLU A 52 16.68 10.11 -0.23
CA GLU A 52 16.65 10.17 1.23
C GLU A 52 15.31 10.69 1.75
N THR A 53 14.74 11.70 1.09
CA THR A 53 13.41 12.21 1.39
C THR A 53 12.33 11.14 1.18
N ALA A 54 12.40 10.39 0.08
CA ALA A 54 11.46 9.31 -0.21
C ALA A 54 11.58 8.17 0.81
N LEU A 55 12.81 7.79 1.20
CA LEU A 55 13.06 6.76 2.21
C LEU A 55 12.49 7.18 3.58
N ALA A 56 12.69 8.44 3.99
CA ALA A 56 12.16 8.97 5.23
C ALA A 56 10.61 8.96 5.24
N ALA A 57 9.98 9.36 4.13
CA ALA A 57 8.53 9.30 3.98
C ALA A 57 8.00 7.86 4.04
N LEU A 58 8.64 6.92 3.35
CA LEU A 58 8.27 5.49 3.38
C LEU A 58 8.36 4.90 4.78
N LYS A 59 9.42 5.25 5.53
CA LYS A 59 9.59 4.79 6.91
C LYS A 59 8.50 5.35 7.83
N HIS A 60 8.19 6.64 7.72
CA HIS A 60 7.12 7.27 8.50
C HIS A 60 5.76 6.62 8.21
N ASP A 61 5.48 6.37 6.93
CA ASP A 61 4.25 5.72 6.49
C ASP A 61 4.11 4.29 7.01
N SER A 62 5.19 3.50 7.00
CA SER A 62 5.15 2.12 7.52
C SER A 62 4.73 2.10 8.99
N THR A 63 5.36 2.92 9.83
CA THR A 63 5.03 3.00 11.26
C THR A 63 3.59 3.48 11.50
N ALA A 64 3.12 4.44 10.69
CA ALA A 64 1.74 4.91 10.80
C ALA A 64 0.73 3.82 10.38
N LYS A 65 1.02 3.08 9.30
CA LYS A 65 0.19 1.95 8.84
C LYS A 65 0.17 0.83 9.87
N GLU A 66 1.31 0.43 10.43
CA GLU A 66 1.40 -0.56 11.51
C GLU A 66 0.50 -0.18 12.70
N SER A 67 0.53 1.09 13.14
CA SER A 67 -0.31 1.57 14.24
C SER A 67 -1.82 1.48 13.93
N ILE A 68 -2.21 1.84 12.71
CA ILE A 68 -3.61 1.74 12.26
C ILE A 68 -4.04 0.27 12.17
N THR A 69 -3.21 -0.58 11.56
CA THR A 69 -3.43 -2.03 11.41
C THR A 69 -3.60 -2.70 12.77
N GLU A 70 -2.74 -2.40 13.74
CA GLU A 70 -2.87 -2.89 15.12
C GLU A 70 -4.18 -2.42 15.78
N GLY A 71 -4.63 -1.19 15.49
CA GLY A 71 -5.94 -0.70 15.90
C GLY A 71 -7.11 -1.52 15.33
N VAL A 72 -7.02 -1.94 14.08
CA VAL A 72 -8.02 -2.79 13.41
C VAL A 72 -7.97 -4.24 13.93
N ILE A 73 -6.77 -4.81 14.11
CA ILE A 73 -6.56 -6.16 14.66
C ILE A 73 -7.19 -6.25 16.06
N SER A 74 -6.86 -5.30 16.92
CA SER A 74 -7.38 -5.23 18.30
C SER A 74 -8.87 -4.87 18.39
N GLY A 75 -9.51 -4.46 17.28
CA GLY A 75 -10.91 -4.03 17.25
C GLY A 75 -11.17 -2.65 17.86
N ARG A 76 -10.11 -1.86 18.10
CA ARG A 76 -10.23 -0.44 18.51
C ARG A 76 -10.63 0.47 17.35
N LEU A 77 -10.36 0.02 16.12
CA LEU A 77 -10.83 0.66 14.89
C LEU A 77 -11.66 -0.36 14.11
N THR A 78 -12.77 0.12 13.56
CA THR A 78 -13.50 -0.56 12.48
C THR A 78 -12.69 -0.54 11.19
N LEU A 79 -13.09 -1.34 10.21
CA LEU A 79 -12.43 -1.37 8.90
C LEU A 79 -12.56 -0.01 8.18
N LEU A 80 -13.71 0.67 8.30
CA LEU A 80 -13.94 1.99 7.70
C LEU A 80 -13.08 3.08 8.34
N GLU A 81 -12.98 3.09 9.67
CA GLU A 81 -12.12 4.04 10.38
C GLU A 81 -10.66 3.83 10.03
N GLY A 82 -10.22 2.57 9.93
CA GLY A 82 -8.88 2.24 9.42
C GLY A 82 -8.66 2.80 8.02
N ALA A 83 -9.60 2.57 7.10
CA ALA A 83 -9.49 2.99 5.70
C ALA A 83 -9.47 4.52 5.56
N ALA A 84 -10.29 5.24 6.33
CA ALA A 84 -10.26 6.69 6.40
C ALA A 84 -8.91 7.22 6.90
N ARG A 85 -8.29 6.54 7.88
CA ARG A 85 -6.95 6.91 8.36
C ARG A 85 -5.85 6.62 7.34
N PHE A 86 -5.95 5.52 6.58
CA PHE A 86 -5.05 5.25 5.44
C PHE A 86 -5.18 6.35 4.38
N LEU A 87 -6.40 6.79 4.05
CA LEU A 87 -6.63 7.91 3.14
C LEU A 87 -5.97 9.20 3.64
N ALA A 88 -6.18 9.55 4.91
CA ALA A 88 -5.57 10.73 5.52
C ALA A 88 -4.04 10.64 5.56
N LEU A 89 -3.46 9.45 5.73
CA LEU A 89 -2.02 9.22 5.64
C LEU A 89 -1.52 9.42 4.21
N HIS A 90 -2.22 8.88 3.21
CA HIS A 90 -1.88 9.04 1.81
C HIS A 90 -1.91 10.52 1.35
N ALA A 91 -2.85 11.31 1.88
CA ALA A 91 -2.95 12.74 1.59
C ALA A 91 -1.76 13.57 2.13
N GLN A 92 -1.00 13.04 3.11
CA GLN A 92 0.18 13.72 3.66
C GLN A 92 1.46 13.45 2.85
N ARG A 93 1.41 12.55 1.87
CA ARG A 93 2.59 12.17 1.09
C ARG A 93 3.03 13.30 0.17
N PRO A 94 4.35 13.49 -0.04
CA PRO A 94 4.84 14.38 -1.07
C PRO A 94 4.32 13.99 -2.44
N ALA A 95 3.95 14.98 -3.26
CA ALA A 95 3.54 14.78 -4.64
C ALA A 95 4.75 14.45 -5.55
N ASN A 96 5.36 13.29 -5.32
CA ASN A 96 6.40 12.74 -6.20
C ASN A 96 5.98 11.35 -6.70
N SER A 97 6.51 10.93 -7.85
CA SER A 97 6.14 9.67 -8.50
C SER A 97 6.50 8.43 -7.66
N TYR A 98 7.49 8.52 -6.80
CA TYR A 98 7.96 7.43 -5.94
C TYR A 98 7.06 7.20 -4.72
N CYS A 99 6.29 8.20 -4.30
CA CYS A 99 5.41 8.17 -3.14
C CYS A 99 3.92 8.06 -3.50
N ALA A 100 3.57 7.86 -4.78
CA ALA A 100 2.19 7.71 -5.20
C ALA A 100 1.51 6.53 -4.47
N PRO A 101 0.30 6.70 -3.92
CA PRO A 101 -0.46 5.61 -3.33
C PRO A 101 -0.72 4.50 -4.35
N GLN A 102 -0.44 3.26 -3.98
CA GLN A 102 -0.67 2.09 -4.83
C GLN A 102 -2.10 1.54 -4.68
N THR A 103 -3.07 2.40 -4.38
CA THR A 103 -4.47 1.98 -4.15
C THR A 103 -5.07 1.27 -5.36
N GLY A 104 -4.59 1.56 -6.57
CA GLY A 104 -5.00 0.89 -7.82
C GLY A 104 -4.62 -0.59 -7.93
N LEU A 105 -3.75 -1.11 -7.05
CA LEU A 105 -3.40 -2.54 -7.02
C LEU A 105 -4.46 -3.39 -6.30
N PHE A 106 -5.31 -2.77 -5.50
CA PHE A 106 -6.33 -3.47 -4.72
C PHE A 106 -7.65 -3.53 -5.50
N PRO A 107 -8.41 -4.63 -5.38
CA PRO A 107 -9.69 -4.77 -6.06
C PRO A 107 -10.72 -3.79 -5.48
N GLY A 108 -11.74 -3.46 -6.26
CA GLY A 108 -12.89 -2.68 -5.81
C GLY A 108 -13.34 -1.60 -6.79
N GLY A 109 -14.63 -1.28 -6.73
CA GLY A 109 -15.27 -0.28 -7.60
C GLY A 109 -15.16 1.16 -7.08
N SER A 110 -14.68 1.36 -5.85
CA SER A 110 -14.53 2.67 -5.21
C SER A 110 -13.19 2.81 -4.51
N GLU A 111 -12.75 4.04 -4.24
CA GLU A 111 -11.53 4.30 -3.47
C GLU A 111 -11.61 3.73 -2.06
N GLY A 112 -12.75 3.90 -1.37
CA GLY A 112 -12.96 3.34 -0.04
C GLY A 112 -12.83 1.83 0.00
N GLU A 113 -13.37 1.13 -1.01
CA GLU A 113 -13.28 -0.32 -1.09
C GLU A 113 -11.83 -0.79 -1.31
N ARG A 114 -11.08 -0.11 -2.18
CA ARG A 114 -9.66 -0.42 -2.41
C ARG A 114 -8.81 -0.22 -1.15
N LEU A 115 -9.09 0.82 -0.37
CA LEU A 115 -8.43 1.07 0.92
C LEU A 115 -8.80 0.03 1.98
N CYS A 116 -10.05 -0.44 2.01
CA CYS A 116 -10.45 -1.55 2.88
C CYS A 116 -9.67 -2.83 2.53
N TRP A 117 -9.52 -3.15 1.24
CA TRP A 117 -8.71 -4.29 0.78
C TRP A 117 -7.24 -4.14 1.11
N GLU A 118 -6.69 -2.93 0.96
CA GLU A 118 -5.32 -2.64 1.39
C GLU A 118 -5.13 -2.97 2.87
N ILE A 119 -6.02 -2.53 3.74
CA ILE A 119 -5.92 -2.84 5.18
C ILE A 119 -6.03 -4.32 5.46
N ILE A 120 -6.93 -5.05 4.80
CA ILE A 120 -7.05 -6.50 4.95
C ILE A 120 -5.72 -7.17 4.58
N GLN A 121 -5.05 -6.71 3.52
CA GLN A 121 -3.72 -7.21 3.13
C GLN A 121 -2.65 -6.90 4.20
N TRP A 122 -2.65 -5.70 4.79
CA TRP A 122 -1.74 -5.37 5.90
C TRP A 122 -1.99 -6.26 7.13
N VAL A 123 -3.26 -6.47 7.50
CA VAL A 123 -3.64 -7.37 8.60
C VAL A 123 -3.18 -8.80 8.33
N GLU A 124 -3.33 -9.29 7.09
CA GLU A 124 -2.83 -10.60 6.69
C GLU A 124 -1.31 -10.74 6.80
N MET A 125 -0.58 -9.68 6.47
CA MET A 125 0.88 -9.65 6.58
C MET A 125 1.33 -9.64 8.04
N ASP A 126 0.73 -8.81 8.88
CA ASP A 126 1.07 -8.68 10.31
C ASP A 126 0.73 -9.96 11.09
N LEU A 127 -0.38 -10.63 10.74
CA LEU A 127 -0.83 -11.86 11.40
C LEU A 127 -0.33 -13.14 10.71
N ARG A 128 0.68 -13.08 9.83
CA ARG A 128 1.12 -14.24 9.03
C ARG A 128 1.33 -15.52 9.84
N GLU A 129 1.93 -15.39 11.03
CA GLU A 129 2.24 -16.51 11.93
C GLU A 129 1.28 -16.59 13.14
N ASP A 130 0.29 -15.71 13.25
CA ASP A 130 -0.67 -15.69 14.36
C ASP A 130 -1.84 -16.64 14.07
N PRO A 131 -2.18 -17.58 14.98
CA PRO A 131 -3.28 -18.53 14.78
C PRO A 131 -4.65 -17.86 14.67
N ARG A 132 -4.78 -16.57 15.04
CA ARG A 132 -6.02 -15.78 14.93
C ARG A 132 -6.21 -15.17 13.53
N ARG A 133 -5.22 -15.26 12.63
CA ARG A 133 -5.25 -14.64 11.28
C ARG A 133 -6.59 -14.83 10.57
N ASP A 134 -6.98 -16.08 10.34
CA ASP A 134 -8.18 -16.41 9.57
C ASP A 134 -9.45 -15.83 10.21
N ARG A 135 -9.51 -15.81 11.55
CA ARG A 135 -10.64 -15.25 12.29
C ARG A 135 -10.71 -13.73 12.13
N VAL A 136 -9.58 -13.02 12.25
CA VAL A 136 -9.54 -11.56 12.14
C VAL A 136 -9.83 -11.14 10.70
N VAL A 137 -9.17 -11.77 9.72
CA VAL A 137 -9.37 -11.49 8.29
C VAL A 137 -10.81 -11.80 7.87
N GLY A 138 -11.35 -12.95 8.27
CA GLY A 138 -12.73 -13.33 7.98
C GLY A 138 -13.75 -12.33 8.54
N ARG A 139 -13.53 -11.82 9.76
CA ARG A 139 -14.35 -10.75 10.33
C ARG A 139 -14.30 -9.47 9.49
N LEU A 140 -13.12 -9.03 9.04
CA LEU A 140 -12.97 -7.80 8.26
C LEU A 140 -13.57 -7.93 6.85
N VAL A 141 -13.39 -9.08 6.18
CA VAL A 141 -14.02 -9.34 4.88
C VAL A 141 -15.55 -9.35 5.01
N MET A 142 -16.08 -9.93 6.09
CA MET A 142 -17.51 -9.90 6.38
C MET A 142 -18.01 -8.46 6.61
N GLU A 143 -17.29 -7.66 7.39
CA GLU A 143 -17.59 -6.24 7.60
C GLU A 143 -17.64 -5.45 6.27
N LEU A 144 -16.66 -5.66 5.39
CA LEU A 144 -16.63 -5.05 4.05
C LEU A 144 -17.87 -5.44 3.22
N HIS A 145 -18.21 -6.73 3.18
CA HIS A 145 -19.39 -7.20 2.45
C HIS A 145 -20.69 -6.64 3.03
N GLU A 146 -20.82 -6.52 4.35
CA GLU A 146 -21.99 -5.90 4.98
C GLU A 146 -22.15 -4.43 4.58
N ILE A 147 -21.06 -3.67 4.55
CA ILE A 147 -21.05 -2.27 4.10
C ILE A 147 -21.50 -2.19 2.63
N LEU A 148 -20.92 -3.02 1.77
CA LEU A 148 -21.27 -3.07 0.34
C LEU A 148 -22.73 -3.48 0.14
N ALA A 149 -23.23 -4.47 0.88
CA ALA A 149 -24.62 -4.88 0.80
C ALA A 149 -25.59 -3.77 1.25
N ARG A 150 -25.21 -2.98 2.26
CA ARG A 150 -26.05 -1.91 2.80
C ARG A 150 -26.06 -0.64 1.94
N HIS A 151 -24.90 -0.26 1.37
CA HIS A 151 -24.72 1.04 0.74
C HIS A 151 -24.43 0.97 -0.77
N GLY A 152 -24.16 -0.21 -1.31
CA GLY A 152 -23.73 -0.43 -2.71
C GLY A 152 -22.31 0.05 -3.02
N THR A 153 -21.71 0.86 -2.16
CA THR A 153 -20.35 1.39 -2.30
C THR A 153 -19.78 1.74 -0.93
N VAL A 154 -18.46 1.82 -0.82
CA VAL A 154 -17.78 2.19 0.43
C VAL A 154 -17.55 3.70 0.43
N ARG A 155 -18.25 4.40 1.34
CA ARG A 155 -17.99 5.81 1.65
C ARG A 155 -17.22 5.90 2.96
N LEU A 156 -16.06 6.55 2.92
CA LEU A 156 -15.23 6.75 4.09
C LEU A 156 -15.75 7.94 4.91
N PRO A 157 -15.70 7.87 6.25
CA PRO A 157 -16.04 9.01 7.09
C PRO A 157 -15.04 10.16 6.86
N GLU A 158 -15.55 11.36 6.60
CA GLU A 158 -14.74 12.57 6.40
C GLU A 158 -14.04 13.01 7.70
N ASP A 159 -14.70 12.76 8.84
CA ASP A 159 -14.28 13.24 10.16
C ASP A 159 -13.42 12.24 10.94
N ALA A 160 -12.74 11.30 10.28
CA ALA A 160 -11.86 10.38 11.01
C ALA A 160 -10.82 11.24 11.76
N PRO A 161 -10.84 11.25 13.12
CA PRO A 161 -10.00 12.15 13.87
C PRO A 161 -8.56 11.84 13.50
N VAL A 162 -7.91 12.80 12.85
CA VAL A 162 -6.46 12.77 12.65
C VAL A 162 -5.92 12.61 14.06
N LEU A 163 -5.32 11.45 14.35
CA LEU A 163 -4.63 11.27 15.62
C LEU A 163 -3.51 12.31 15.61
N LEU A 164 -3.83 13.46 16.20
CA LEU A 164 -2.92 14.59 16.35
C LEU A 164 -1.67 14.00 16.95
N ARG A 165 -0.59 14.05 16.16
CA ARG A 165 0.74 13.55 16.47
C ARG A 165 0.93 13.63 17.97
N HIS A 166 0.95 12.49 18.65
CA HIS A 166 1.38 12.47 20.03
C HIS A 166 2.79 13.03 20.00
N ARG A 167 2.90 14.28 20.44
CA ARG A 167 4.12 15.06 20.53
C ARG A 167 5.10 14.17 21.29
N GLN A 168 6.06 13.59 20.58
CA GLN A 168 7.27 13.10 21.22
C GLN A 168 7.99 14.36 21.66
N ASP A 169 7.63 14.88 22.83
CA ASP A 169 8.53 15.78 23.54
C ASP A 169 9.78 14.95 23.93
N PRO A 170 10.98 15.47 23.65
CA PRO A 170 12.25 14.74 23.78
C PRO A 170 12.61 14.38 25.22
#